data_AF-A0A1Q7ZH57-F1
#
_entry.id   AF-A0A1Q7ZH57-F1
#
_cell.length_a   1.000
_cell.length_b   1.000
_cell.length_c   1.000
_cell.angle_alpha   90.00
_cell.angle_beta   90.00
_cell.angle_gamma   90.00
#
_symmetry.space_group_name_H-M   'P 1'
#
loop_
_entity.id
_entity.type
_entity.pdbx_description
1 polymer ?
#
loop_
_entity_poly.entity_id
_entity_poly.type
_entity_poly.pdbx_seq_one_letter_code
_entity_poly.pdbx_strand_id
1 'polypeptide(L)'
;MAARVLDPARAGLTTLFLLASSVTMWLGGRSLARRDPRGLLLWVAATIVLGAAFLLGQVREWVGLIRGNVTISHDLFGTTFFTLTGFHGLHVFLGLLLLIMVGALAARGQFRGPTSSGVEVVSLYWHFVDAVWIVVYSLIYLWSVVT
;
A
#
# COMPACT_ATOMS: atom_id res chain seq x y z
N MET A 1 13.99 -3.65 24.48
CA MET A 1 15.11 -2.99 23.74
C MET A 1 14.84 -2.87 22.23
N ALA A 2 14.13 -3.83 21.60
CA ALA A 2 13.78 -3.77 20.17
C ALA A 2 12.79 -2.63 19.78
N ALA A 3 11.90 -2.21 20.69
CA ALA A 3 10.93 -1.14 20.45
C ALA A 3 11.56 0.25 20.22
N ARG A 4 12.82 0.48 20.62
CA ARG A 4 13.51 1.79 20.48
C ARG A 4 14.05 2.07 19.07
N VAL A 5 13.98 1.12 18.14
CA VAL A 5 14.56 1.24 16.79
C VAL A 5 13.48 1.52 15.73
N LEU A 6 12.20 1.36 16.08
CA LEU A 6 11.11 1.78 15.20
C LEU A 6 11.07 3.31 15.20
N ASP A 7 11.14 3.91 14.00
CA ASP A 7 11.02 5.34 13.80
C ASP A 7 9.56 5.65 13.44
N PRO A 8 8.68 5.92 14.43
CA PRO A 8 7.24 6.06 14.22
C PRO A 8 6.90 7.21 13.26
N ALA A 9 7.79 8.18 13.09
CA ALA A 9 7.63 9.26 12.13
C ALA A 9 7.71 8.76 10.67
N ARG A 10 8.57 7.77 10.39
CA ARG A 10 8.70 7.19 9.04
C ARG A 10 7.56 6.23 8.72
N ALA A 11 7.14 5.43 9.70
CA ALA A 11 6.00 4.53 9.57
C ALA A 11 4.67 5.30 9.43
N GLY A 12 4.54 6.45 10.10
CA GLY A 12 3.44 7.38 9.90
C GLY A 12 3.44 8.00 8.49
N LEU A 13 4.62 8.35 7.95
CA LEU A 13 4.75 8.91 6.61
C LEU A 13 4.40 7.90 5.50
N THR A 14 4.82 6.64 5.63
CA THR A 14 4.46 5.56 4.69
C THR A 14 2.98 5.22 4.77
N THR A 15 2.39 5.28 5.96
CA THR A 15 0.94 5.13 6.15
C THR A 15 0.17 6.30 5.52
N LEU A 16 0.66 7.53 5.64
CA LEU A 16 0.11 8.70 4.94
C LEU A 16 0.17 8.55 3.42
N PHE A 17 1.24 7.95 2.86
CA PHE A 17 1.32 7.66 1.43
C PHE A 17 0.28 6.62 0.99
N LEU A 18 0.04 5.57 1.79
CA LEU A 18 -1.02 4.59 1.53
C LEU A 18 -2.41 5.23 1.55
N LEU A 19 -2.71 6.01 2.59
CA LEU A 19 -4.00 6.71 2.71
C LEU A 19 -4.20 7.73 1.57
N ALA A 20 -3.15 8.44 1.18
CA ALA A 20 -3.17 9.33 0.03
C ALA A 20 -3.41 8.56 -1.28
N SER A 21 -2.86 7.34 -1.40
CA SER A 21 -3.07 6.47 -2.58
C SER A 21 -4.52 5.99 -2.73
N SER A 22 -5.22 5.82 -1.61
CA SER A 22 -6.65 5.55 -1.59
C SER A 22 -7.46 6.70 -2.18
N VAL A 23 -7.11 7.93 -1.81
CA VAL A 23 -7.78 9.14 -2.33
C VAL A 23 -7.51 9.31 -3.82
N THR A 24 -6.29 9.05 -4.29
CA THR A 24 -5.98 9.11 -5.73
C THR A 24 -6.78 8.08 -6.52
N MET A 25 -6.95 6.86 -6.00
CA MET A 25 -7.76 5.84 -6.69
C MET A 25 -9.24 6.22 -6.77
N TRP A 26 -9.81 6.82 -5.71
CA TRP A 26 -11.16 7.38 -5.74
C TRP A 26 -11.33 8.49 -6.79
N LEU A 27 -10.34 9.38 -6.92
CA LEU A 27 -10.31 10.41 -7.97
C LEU A 27 -10.17 9.81 -9.39
N GLY A 28 -9.46 8.67 -9.52
CA GLY A 28 -9.40 7.88 -10.74
C GLY A 28 -10.78 7.37 -11.16
N GLY A 29 -11.54 6.79 -10.23
CA GLY A 29 -12.92 6.36 -10.47
C GLY A 29 -13.83 7.53 -10.89
N ARG A 30 -13.67 8.71 -10.27
CA ARG A 30 -14.42 9.92 -10.65
C ARG A 30 -14.06 10.43 -12.05
N SER A 31 -12.80 10.25 -12.47
CA SER A 31 -12.33 10.62 -13.82
C SER A 31 -12.89 9.68 -14.89
N LEU A 32 -12.99 8.39 -14.57
CA LEU A 32 -13.69 7.41 -15.39
C LEU A 32 -15.18 7.77 -15.57
N ALA A 33 -15.88 8.14 -14.49
CA ALA A 33 -17.28 8.59 -14.56
C ALA A 33 -17.48 9.84 -15.42
N ARG A 34 -16.45 10.71 -15.51
CA ARG A 34 -16.43 11.91 -16.37
C ARG A 34 -15.99 11.64 -17.80
N ARG A 35 -15.71 10.37 -18.16
CA ARG A 35 -15.13 9.96 -19.45
C ARG A 35 -13.80 10.66 -19.76
N ASP A 36 -13.00 10.94 -18.73
CA ASP A 36 -11.67 11.53 -18.87
C ASP A 36 -10.58 10.45 -18.71
N PRO A 37 -10.11 9.84 -19.82
CA PRO A 37 -9.09 8.80 -19.77
C PRO A 37 -7.72 9.34 -19.33
N ARG A 38 -7.44 10.63 -19.55
CA ARG A 38 -6.18 11.25 -19.12
C ARG A 38 -6.16 11.41 -17.61
N GLY A 39 -7.27 11.87 -17.03
CA GLY A 39 -7.46 11.90 -15.58
C GLY A 39 -7.31 10.52 -14.95
N LEU A 40 -7.98 9.50 -15.50
CA LEU A 40 -7.86 8.12 -15.00
C LEU A 40 -6.40 7.64 -14.98
N LEU A 41 -5.67 7.83 -16.08
CA LEU A 41 -4.25 7.44 -16.18
C LEU A 41 -3.37 8.17 -15.16
N LEU A 42 -3.57 9.48 -15.00
CA LEU A 42 -2.79 10.29 -14.06
C LEU A 42 -3.01 9.83 -12.62
N TRP A 43 -4.27 9.58 -12.22
CA TRP A 43 -4.59 9.15 -10.87
C TRP A 43 -4.14 7.71 -10.59
N VAL A 44 -4.29 6.79 -11.55
CA VAL A 44 -3.77 5.42 -11.40
C VAL A 44 -2.23 5.43 -11.31
N ALA A 45 -1.55 6.24 -12.12
CA ALA A 45 -0.11 6.40 -12.03
C ALA A 45 0.33 6.96 -10.67
N ALA A 46 -0.39 7.95 -10.13
CA ALA A 46 -0.13 8.48 -8.79
C ALA A 46 -0.29 7.40 -7.71
N THR A 47 -1.35 6.58 -7.78
CA THR A 47 -1.55 5.45 -6.85
C THR A 47 -0.40 4.45 -6.93
N ILE A 48 0.07 4.11 -8.13
CA ILE A 48 1.21 3.19 -8.33
C ILE A 48 2.49 3.76 -7.69
N VAL A 49 2.79 5.04 -7.90
CA VAL A 49 3.98 5.68 -7.33
C VAL A 49 3.93 5.69 -5.80
N LEU A 50 2.78 6.03 -5.22
CA LEU A 50 2.59 6.04 -3.77
C LEU A 50 2.69 4.62 -3.17
N GLY A 51 2.09 3.62 -3.80
CA GLY A 51 2.20 2.22 -3.37
C GLY A 51 3.63 1.68 -3.48
N ALA A 52 4.36 2.04 -4.53
CA ALA A 52 5.77 1.67 -4.68
C ALA A 52 6.65 2.32 -3.60
N ALA A 53 6.41 3.61 -3.29
CA ALA A 53 7.11 4.30 -2.21
C ALA A 53 6.85 3.64 -0.85
N PHE A 54 5.62 3.19 -0.59
CA PHE A 54 5.29 2.41 0.60
C PHE A 54 6.10 1.11 0.69
N LEU A 55 6.12 0.29 -0.38
CA LEU A 55 6.90 -0.96 -0.40
C LEU A 55 8.39 -0.72 -0.17
N LEU A 56 8.96 0.33 -0.77
CA LEU A 56 10.37 0.70 -0.56
C LEU A 56 10.64 1.10 0.89
N GLY A 57 9.71 1.85 1.52
CA GLY A 57 9.76 2.16 2.94
C GLY A 57 9.78 0.89 3.79
N GLN A 58 8.90 -0.05 3.50
CA GLN A 58 8.78 -1.30 4.25
C GLN A 58 10.05 -2.16 4.15
N VAL A 59 10.64 -2.28 2.96
CA VAL A 59 11.89 -3.02 2.75
C VAL A 59 13.04 -2.39 3.51
N ARG A 60 13.14 -1.06 3.53
CA ARG A 60 14.19 -0.35 4.30
C ARG A 60 14.10 -0.64 5.79
N GLU A 61 12.88 -0.66 6.32
CA GLU A 61 12.63 -0.97 7.72
C GLU A 61 13.00 -2.43 8.05
N TRP A 62 12.63 -3.38 7.19
CA TRP A 62 13.05 -4.78 7.34
C TRP A 62 14.56 -4.93 7.37
N VAL A 63 15.28 -4.29 6.44
CA VAL A 63 16.75 -4.33 6.39
C VAL A 63 17.35 -3.70 7.64
N GLY A 64 16.78 -2.61 8.16
CA GLY A 64 17.21 -1.99 9.41
C GLY A 64 17.07 -2.93 10.61
N LEU A 65 15.92 -3.60 10.75
CA LEU A 65 15.66 -4.55 11.84
C LEU A 65 16.57 -5.78 11.79
N ILE A 66 16.78 -6.34 10.59
CA ILE A 66 17.68 -7.49 10.39
C ILE A 66 19.13 -7.11 10.75
N ARG A 67 19.59 -5.92 10.34
CA ARG A 67 20.92 -5.40 10.72
C ARG A 67 21.06 -5.15 12.22
N GLY A 68 19.95 -4.85 12.90
CA GLY A 68 19.85 -4.73 14.35
C GLY A 68 19.80 -6.06 15.11
N ASN A 69 20.04 -7.20 14.44
CA ASN A 69 19.96 -8.56 14.99
C ASN A 69 18.56 -9.02 15.43
N VAL A 70 17.50 -8.29 15.03
CA VAL A 70 16.11 -8.74 15.22
C VAL A 70 15.75 -9.64 14.03
N THR A 71 15.86 -10.95 14.24
CA THR A 71 15.56 -11.97 13.21
C THR A 71 14.31 -12.76 13.56
N ILE A 72 13.68 -13.35 12.54
CA ILE A 72 12.46 -14.19 12.65
C ILE A 72 12.60 -15.30 13.70
N SER A 73 13.83 -15.76 13.97
CA SER A 73 14.10 -16.94 14.80
C SER A 73 14.46 -16.62 16.26
N HIS A 74 14.76 -15.37 16.61
CA HIS A 74 15.33 -15.04 17.93
C HIS A 74 14.35 -14.35 18.88
N ASP A 75 13.27 -13.75 18.36
CA ASP A 75 12.36 -12.94 19.18
C ASP A 75 10.92 -13.08 18.70
N LEU A 76 9.97 -13.35 19.61
CA LEU A 76 8.55 -13.56 19.30
C LEU A 76 7.97 -12.34 18.56
N PHE A 77 8.40 -11.14 18.95
CA PHE A 77 8.06 -9.89 18.28
C PHE A 77 8.50 -9.89 16.81
N GLY A 78 9.73 -10.32 16.52
CA GLY A 78 10.26 -10.38 15.16
C GLY A 78 9.46 -11.34 14.28
N THR A 79 9.16 -12.55 14.78
CA THR A 79 8.36 -13.55 14.05
C THR A 79 6.98 -13.00 13.67
N THR A 80 6.26 -12.41 14.63
CA THR A 80 4.93 -11.85 14.39
C THR A 80 4.97 -10.64 13.47
N PHE A 81 5.95 -9.73 13.66
CA PHE A 81 6.13 -8.54 12.83
C PHE A 81 6.37 -8.90 11.37
N PHE A 82 7.39 -9.73 11.08
CA PHE A 82 7.76 -10.08 9.71
C PHE A 82 6.66 -10.91 9.02
N THR A 83 5.95 -11.77 9.75
CA THR A 83 4.86 -12.56 9.17
C THR A 83 3.68 -11.68 8.76
N LEU A 84 3.22 -10.79 9.64
CA LEU A 84 2.07 -9.90 9.35
C LEU A 84 2.42 -8.87 8.29
N THR A 85 3.53 -8.16 8.45
CA THR A 85 3.95 -7.12 7.49
C THR A 85 4.37 -7.74 6.16
N GLY A 86 4.94 -8.96 6.16
CA GLY A 86 5.31 -9.69 4.95
C GLY A 86 4.12 -10.15 4.13
N PHE A 87 3.12 -10.76 4.77
CA PHE A 87 1.90 -11.16 4.10
C PHE A 87 1.13 -9.95 3.53
N HIS A 88 1.09 -8.85 4.28
CA HIS A 88 0.50 -7.61 3.80
C HIS A 88 1.30 -7.01 2.63
N GLY A 89 2.63 -6.94 2.74
CA GLY A 89 3.50 -6.45 1.66
C GLY A 89 3.33 -7.24 0.36
N LEU A 90 3.10 -8.55 0.45
CA LEU A 90 2.75 -9.39 -0.70
C LEU A 90 1.43 -8.93 -1.36
N HIS A 91 0.39 -8.65 -0.57
CA HIS A 91 -0.89 -8.15 -1.10
C HIS A 91 -0.75 -6.79 -1.78
N VAL A 92 0.01 -5.87 -1.18
CA VAL A 92 0.30 -4.56 -1.79
C VAL A 92 1.03 -4.75 -3.11
N PHE A 93 2.05 -5.62 -3.16
CA PHE A 93 2.78 -5.91 -4.39
C PHE A 93 1.87 -6.48 -5.50
N LEU A 94 0.99 -7.43 -5.18
CA LEU A 94 0.01 -7.96 -6.12
C LEU A 94 -0.98 -6.88 -6.58
N GLY A 95 -1.42 -6.01 -5.68
CA GLY A 95 -2.24 -4.84 -6.01
C GLY A 95 -1.56 -3.88 -6.98
N LEU A 96 -0.25 -3.64 -6.81
CA LEU A 96 0.52 -2.80 -7.72
C LEU A 96 0.54 -3.39 -9.14
N LEU A 97 0.72 -4.71 -9.26
CA LEU A 97 0.67 -5.39 -10.55
C LEU A 97 -0.71 -5.25 -11.21
N LEU A 98 -1.79 -5.37 -10.44
CA LEU A 98 -3.16 -5.16 -10.93
C LEU A 98 -3.39 -3.70 -11.36
N LEU A 99 -2.90 -2.72 -10.61
CA LEU A 99 -2.99 -1.30 -10.98
C LEU A 99 -2.18 -1.00 -12.25
N ILE A 100 -0.99 -1.57 -12.40
CA ILE A 100 -0.18 -1.43 -13.63
C ILE A 100 -0.93 -2.04 -14.82
N MET A 101 -1.53 -3.21 -14.66
CA MET A 101 -2.34 -3.84 -15.70
C MET A 101 -3.53 -2.96 -16.10
N VAL A 102 -4.29 -2.46 -15.13
CA VAL A 102 -5.42 -1.55 -15.38
C VAL A 102 -4.94 -0.24 -16.04
N GLY A 103 -3.85 0.36 -15.56
CA GLY A 103 -3.25 1.55 -16.18
C GLY A 103 -2.86 1.29 -17.64
N ALA A 104 -2.27 0.13 -17.95
CA ALA A 104 -1.91 -0.24 -19.32
C ALA A 104 -3.15 -0.44 -20.22
N LEU A 105 -4.22 -1.06 -19.71
CA LEU A 105 -5.49 -1.21 -20.43
C LEU A 105 -6.19 0.14 -20.64
N ALA A 106 -6.10 1.04 -19.66
CA ALA A 106 -6.61 2.42 -19.76
C ALA A 106 -5.85 3.22 -20.83
N ALA A 107 -4.53 3.08 -20.90
CA ALA A 107 -3.69 3.73 -21.92
C ALA A 107 -4.05 3.27 -23.34
N ARG A 108 -4.45 2.01 -23.49
CA ARG A 108 -4.94 1.45 -24.76
C ARG A 108 -6.38 1.84 -25.11
N GLY A 109 -7.04 2.63 -24.26
CA GLY A 109 -8.40 3.12 -24.50
C GLY A 109 -9.49 2.06 -24.34
N GLN A 110 -9.23 0.98 -23.60
CA GLN A 110 -10.20 -0.11 -23.42
C GLN A 110 -11.35 0.24 -22.45
N PHE A 111 -11.26 1.35 -21.71
CA PHE A 111 -12.27 1.80 -20.74
C PHE A 111 -13.11 2.98 -21.25
N ARG A 112 -13.60 2.90 -22.49
CA ARG A 112 -14.47 3.92 -23.12
C ARG A 112 -15.97 3.77 -22.80
N GLY A 113 -16.36 2.76 -22.01
CA GLY A 113 -17.75 2.47 -21.64
C GLY A 113 -18.16 2.97 -20.25
N PRO A 114 -19.47 3.02 -19.94
CA PRO A 114 -20.01 3.55 -18.67
C PRO A 114 -19.64 2.76 -17.42
N THR A 115 -19.23 1.50 -17.58
CA THR A 115 -18.94 0.56 -16.49
C THR A 115 -17.71 -0.27 -16.83
N SER A 116 -16.50 0.26 -16.60
CA SER A 116 -15.32 -0.59 -16.59
C SER A 116 -15.21 -1.30 -15.24
N SER A 117 -15.96 -2.39 -15.10
CA SER A 117 -15.97 -3.26 -13.90
C SER A 117 -14.57 -3.61 -13.42
N GLY A 118 -13.59 -3.76 -14.33
CA GLY A 118 -12.19 -4.03 -13.97
C GLY A 118 -11.52 -2.94 -13.13
N VAL A 119 -11.74 -1.65 -13.43
CA VAL A 119 -11.15 -0.55 -12.64
C VAL A 119 -11.76 -0.51 -11.24
N GLU A 120 -13.08 -0.73 -11.14
CA GLU A 120 -13.81 -0.71 -9.88
C GLU A 120 -13.40 -1.86 -8.96
N VAL A 121 -13.29 -3.09 -9.51
CA VAL A 121 -12.84 -4.25 -8.75
C VAL A 121 -11.41 -4.06 -8.23
N VAL A 122 -10.50 -3.54 -9.06
CA VAL A 122 -9.11 -3.26 -8.64
C VAL A 122 -9.07 -2.12 -7.61
N SER A 123 -9.93 -1.11 -7.73
CA SER A 123 -10.08 -0.06 -6.73
C SER A 123 -10.53 -0.61 -5.38
N LEU A 124 -11.56 -1.46 -5.37
CA LEU A 124 -12.07 -2.11 -4.15
C LEU A 124 -11.01 -3.01 -3.51
N TYR A 125 -10.26 -3.76 -4.32
CA TYR A 125 -9.12 -4.54 -3.84
C TYR A 125 -8.08 -3.66 -3.16
N TRP A 126 -7.70 -2.52 -3.79
CA TRP A 126 -6.72 -1.60 -3.24
C TRP A 126 -7.19 -0.99 -1.90
N HIS A 127 -8.43 -0.52 -1.83
CA HIS A 127 -9.02 -0.01 -0.58
C HIS A 127 -9.07 -1.06 0.53
N PHE A 128 -9.34 -2.32 0.18
CA PHE A 128 -9.31 -3.42 1.16
C PHE A 128 -7.90 -3.62 1.72
N VAL A 129 -6.89 -3.61 0.86
CA VAL A 129 -5.48 -3.70 1.30
C VAL A 129 -5.15 -2.53 2.22
N ASP A 130 -5.49 -1.30 1.86
CA ASP A 130 -5.29 -0.11 2.72
C ASP A 130 -5.95 -0.28 4.11
N ALA A 131 -7.19 -0.77 4.15
CA ALA A 131 -7.93 -0.97 5.41
C ALA A 131 -7.24 -1.99 6.33
N VAL A 132 -6.71 -3.09 5.77
CA VAL A 132 -5.92 -4.06 6.53
C VAL A 132 -4.65 -3.42 7.08
N TRP A 133 -4.00 -2.53 6.33
CA TRP A 133 -2.80 -1.84 6.81
C TRP A 133 -3.08 -0.97 8.04
N ILE A 134 -4.21 -0.27 8.08
CA ILE A 134 -4.60 0.54 9.25
C ILE A 134 -4.67 -0.32 10.51
N VAL A 135 -5.24 -1.52 10.41
CA VAL A 135 -5.31 -2.48 11.53
C VAL A 135 -3.92 -2.95 11.94
N VAL A 136 -3.09 -3.37 10.97
CA VAL A 136 -1.72 -3.84 11.21
C VAL A 136 -0.87 -2.73 11.85
N TYR A 137 -0.92 -1.52 11.30
CA TYR A 137 -0.20 -0.36 11.83
C TYR A 137 -0.65 -0.04 13.26
N SER A 138 -1.95 -0.09 13.54
CA SER A 138 -2.48 0.18 14.88
C SER A 138 -2.00 -0.85 15.91
N LEU A 139 -2.02 -2.13 15.55
CA LEU A 139 -1.61 -3.21 16.44
C LEU A 139 -0.09 -3.25 16.69
N ILE A 140 0.71 -2.93 15.68
CA ILE A 140 2.18 -3.06 15.77
C ILE A 140 2.84 -1.76 16.25
N TYR A 141 2.43 -0.61 15.72
CA TYR A 141 3.12 0.67 15.96
C TYR A 141 2.45 1.52 17.03
N LEU A 142 1.12 1.60 17.07
CA LEU A 142 0.44 2.39 18.11
C LEU A 142 0.47 1.70 19.47
N TRP A 143 0.21 0.38 19.51
CA TRP A 143 0.26 -0.37 20.76
C TRP A 143 1.66 -0.37 21.38
N SER A 144 2.72 -0.54 20.58
CA SER A 144 4.11 -0.55 21.06
C SER A 144 4.64 0.80 21.53
N VAL A 145 4.00 1.92 21.17
CA VAL A 145 4.34 3.26 21.66
C VAL A 145 3.68 3.56 23.01
N VAL A 146 2.54 2.92 23.30
CA VAL A 146 1.76 3.15 24.53
C VAL A 146 2.23 2.26 25.69
N THR A 147 2.93 1.15 25.42
CA THR A 147 3.49 0.22 26.41
C THR A 147 4.99 0.35 26.56
#